data_AF-A0A553STY1-F1
#
_entry.id   AF-A0A553STY1-F1
#
_cell.length_a   1.000
_cell.length_b   1.000
_cell.length_c   1.000
_cell.angle_alpha   90.00
_cell.angle_beta   90.00
_cell.angle_gamma   90.00
#
_symmetry.space_group_name_H-M   'P 1'
#
loop_
_entity.id
_entity.type
_entity.pdbx_description
1 polymer ?
#
loop_
_entity_poly.entity_id
_entity_poly.type
_entity_poly.pdbx_seq_one_letter_code
_entity_poly.pdbx_strand_id
1 'polypeptide(L)'
;MENTQINLEQICMGIILYSGNARGFILESMDYMKPRNEEKITELMTLAKNELNQAHQHQTALLTAEASGKGAQTSVLLIHAQDHLMTTITMRDLVEKLTEVL
;
A
#
# COMPACT_ATOMS: atom_id res chain seq x y z
N MET A 1 10.03 -24.62 -22.66
CA MET A 1 9.73 -24.35 -21.23
C MET A 1 9.72 -22.84 -21.09
N GLU A 2 8.54 -22.23 -21.18
CA GLU A 2 8.40 -20.77 -21.02
C GLU A 2 8.87 -20.38 -19.63
N ASN A 3 9.83 -19.46 -19.58
CA ASN A 3 10.31 -18.85 -18.36
C ASN A 3 9.11 -18.29 -17.60
N THR A 4 8.77 -18.87 -16.45
CA THR A 4 7.95 -18.22 -15.43
C THR A 4 8.78 -17.12 -14.77
N GLN A 5 9.15 -16.11 -15.56
CA GLN A 5 9.82 -14.93 -15.07
C GLN A 5 8.77 -14.16 -14.27
N ILE A 6 8.96 -14.09 -12.96
CA ILE A 6 8.21 -13.16 -12.12
C ILE A 6 8.31 -11.80 -12.80
N ASN A 7 7.19 -11.29 -13.32
CA ASN A 7 7.19 -10.01 -14.00
C ASN A 7 7.29 -8.92 -12.92
N LEU A 8 8.53 -8.55 -12.60
CA LEU A 8 8.84 -7.57 -11.57
C LEU A 8 8.12 -6.25 -11.86
N GLU A 9 7.99 -5.84 -13.12
CA GLU A 9 7.25 -4.64 -13.51
C GLU A 9 5.77 -4.76 -13.15
N GLN A 10 5.12 -5.90 -13.41
CA GLN A 10 3.72 -6.11 -13.02
C GLN A 10 3.55 -6.08 -11.50
N ILE A 11 4.47 -6.68 -10.73
CA ILE A 11 4.45 -6.60 -9.27
C ILE A 11 4.60 -5.16 -8.80
N CYS A 12 5.56 -4.42 -9.37
CA CYS A 12 5.78 -3.01 -9.00
C CYS A 12 4.56 -2.16 -9.33
N MET A 13 3.97 -2.32 -10.52
CA MET A 13 2.76 -1.61 -10.92
C MET A 13 1.57 -1.98 -10.04
N GLY A 14 1.44 -3.24 -9.62
CA GLY A 14 0.44 -3.67 -8.64
C GLY A 14 0.60 -2.94 -7.31
N ILE A 15 1.81 -2.93 -6.76
CA ILE A 15 2.11 -2.21 -5.51
C ILE A 15 1.79 -0.71 -5.65
N ILE A 16 2.22 -0.06 -6.73
CA ILE A 16 1.99 1.38 -6.96
C ILE A 16 0.49 1.68 -7.06
N LEU A 17 -0.26 0.88 -7.83
CA LEU A 17 -1.70 1.05 -8.02
C LEU A 17 -2.46 0.96 -6.68
N TYR A 18 -2.28 -0.16 -5.97
CA TYR A 18 -2.98 -0.40 -4.71
C TYR A 18 -2.56 0.60 -3.62
N SER A 19 -1.27 0.96 -3.55
CA SER A 19 -0.81 2.01 -2.61
C SER A 19 -1.38 3.38 -2.97
N GLY A 20 -1.47 3.70 -4.25
CA GLY A 20 -2.06 4.95 -4.74
C GLY A 20 -3.54 5.08 -4.39
N ASN A 21 -4.32 4.02 -4.60
CA ASN A 21 -5.73 3.96 -4.22
C ASN A 21 -5.91 4.13 -2.71
N ALA A 22 -5.14 3.37 -1.92
CA ALA A 22 -5.16 3.49 -0.47
C ALA A 22 -4.86 4.91 0.01
N ARG A 23 -3.83 5.54 -0.58
CA ARG A 23 -3.47 6.92 -0.27
C ARG A 23 -4.59 7.90 -0.60
N GLY A 24 -5.31 7.68 -1.70
CA GLY A 24 -6.51 8.44 -2.06
C GLY A 24 -7.59 8.36 -0.97
N PHE A 25 -7.95 7.15 -0.54
CA PHE A 25 -8.94 6.94 0.53
C PHE A 25 -8.50 7.53 1.88
N ILE A 26 -7.22 7.43 2.23
CA ILE A 26 -6.67 8.03 3.47
C ILE A 26 -6.78 9.55 3.42
N LEU A 27 -6.45 10.18 2.30
CA LEU A 27 -6.57 11.62 2.14
C LEU A 27 -8.03 12.07 2.18
N GLU A 28 -8.92 11.34 1.51
CA GLU A 28 -10.35 11.62 1.53
C GLU A 28 -10.93 11.51 2.95
N SER A 29 -10.47 10.55 3.76
CA SER A 29 -10.97 10.40 5.14
C SER A 29 -10.65 11.61 6.02
N MET A 30 -9.53 12.30 5.76
CA MET A 30 -9.12 13.51 6.48
C MET A 30 -10.12 14.67 6.29
N ASP A 31 -10.77 14.76 5.13
CA ASP A 31 -11.79 15.79 4.86
C ASP A 31 -13.02 15.62 5.76
N TYR A 32 -13.25 14.40 6.27
CA TYR A 32 -14.36 14.06 7.14
C TYR A 32 -14.03 14.13 8.65
N MET A 33 -12.77 14.37 9.02
CA MET A 33 -12.35 14.50 10.44
C MET A 33 -12.96 15.72 11.11
N LYS A 34 -12.88 16.90 10.48
CA LYS A 34 -13.42 18.15 11.04
C LYS A 34 -14.94 18.11 11.25
N PRO A 35 -15.77 17.65 10.30
CA PRO A 35 -17.20 17.47 10.55
C PRO A 35 -17.52 16.31 11.50
N ARG A 36 -16.51 15.54 11.96
CA ARG A 36 -16.64 14.36 12.83
C ARG A 36 -17.62 13.31 12.27
N ASN A 37 -17.54 13.06 10.97
CA ASN A 37 -18.32 11.98 10.36
C ASN A 37 -17.57 10.65 10.51
N GLU A 38 -17.69 10.04 11.70
CA GLU A 38 -16.99 8.81 12.07
C GLU A 38 -17.33 7.63 11.14
N GLU A 39 -18.58 7.55 10.67
CA GLU A 39 -19.02 6.50 9.73
C GLU A 39 -18.22 6.59 8.43
N LYS A 40 -18.12 7.78 7.85
CA LYS A 40 -17.41 7.98 6.57
C LYS A 40 -15.90 7.79 6.72
N ILE A 41 -15.33 8.26 7.83
CA ILE A 41 -13.92 8.02 8.16
C ILE A 41 -13.64 6.52 8.23
N THR A 42 -14.48 5.77 8.96
CA THR A 42 -14.32 4.32 9.14
C THR A 42 -14.46 3.56 7.82
N GLU A 43 -15.43 3.95 6.99
CA GLU A 43 -15.64 3.39 5.64
C GLU A 43 -14.37 3.57 4.78
N LEU A 44 -13.87 4.80 4.65
CA LEU A 44 -12.71 5.13 3.82
C LEU A 44 -11.43 4.48 4.34
N MET A 45 -11.20 4.47 5.66
CA MET A 45 -10.05 3.80 6.26
C MET A 45 -10.10 2.27 6.08
N THR A 46 -11.30 1.69 6.04
CA THR A 46 -11.47 0.26 5.72
C THR A 46 -11.14 -0.03 4.27
N LEU A 47 -11.58 0.81 3.33
CA LEU A 47 -11.21 0.71 1.92
C LEU A 47 -9.69 0.84 1.73
N ALA A 48 -9.07 1.83 2.37
CA ALA A 48 -7.62 2.00 2.35
C ALA A 48 -6.88 0.77 2.86
N LYS A 49 -7.35 0.16 3.96
CA LYS A 49 -6.77 -1.06 4.51
C LYS A 49 -6.86 -2.23 3.54
N ASN A 50 -7.97 -2.39 2.83
CA ASN A 50 -8.15 -3.46 1.85
C ASN A 50 -7.18 -3.31 0.67
N GLU A 51 -7.03 -2.10 0.13
CA GLU A 51 -6.06 -1.80 -0.93
C GLU A 51 -4.61 -2.04 -0.45
N LEU A 52 -4.26 -1.55 0.75
CA LEU A 52 -2.93 -1.80 1.34
C LEU A 52 -2.63 -3.28 1.53
N ASN A 53 -3.63 -4.10 1.88
CA ASN A 53 -3.44 -5.55 1.99
C ASN A 53 -3.05 -6.17 0.63
N GLN A 54 -3.63 -5.72 -0.48
CA GLN A 54 -3.25 -6.20 -1.82
C GLN A 54 -1.81 -5.81 -2.16
N ALA A 55 -1.42 -4.56 -1.90
CA ALA A 55 -0.04 -4.10 -2.08
C ALA A 55 0.95 -4.88 -1.19
N HIS A 56 0.58 -5.13 0.07
CA HIS A 56 1.40 -5.88 1.03
C HIS A 56 1.62 -7.33 0.61
N GLN A 57 0.63 -7.97 -0.01
CA GLN A 57 0.77 -9.33 -0.53
C GLN A 57 1.86 -9.40 -1.61
N HIS A 58 1.90 -8.43 -2.52
CA HIS A 58 2.96 -8.31 -3.52
C HIS A 58 4.34 -8.09 -2.88
N GLN A 59 4.45 -7.20 -1.90
CA GLN A 59 5.69 -7.00 -1.14
C GLN A 59 6.12 -8.28 -0.41
N THR A 60 5.19 -9.01 0.19
CA THR A 60 5.46 -10.26 0.92
C THR A 60 5.99 -11.34 -0.03
N ALA A 61 5.43 -11.43 -1.24
CA ALA A 61 5.90 -12.35 -2.26
C ALA A 61 7.35 -12.04 -2.70
N LEU A 62 7.71 -10.76 -2.83
CA LEU A 62 9.08 -10.34 -3.13
C LEU A 62 10.06 -10.74 -2.02
N LEU A 63 9.73 -10.44 -0.76
CA LEU A 63 10.57 -10.81 0.40
C LEU A 63 10.72 -12.33 0.53
N THR A 64 9.64 -13.08 0.29
CA THR A 64 9.66 -14.56 0.31
C THR A 64 10.55 -15.12 -0.79
N ALA A 65 10.48 -14.56 -2.00
CA ALA A 65 11.33 -14.96 -3.12
C ALA A 65 12.81 -14.67 -2.82
N GLU A 66 13.12 -13.49 -2.27
CA GLU A 66 14.47 -13.11 -1.86
C GLU A 66 15.03 -14.06 -0.79
N ALA A 67 14.27 -14.35 0.26
CA ALA A 67 14.65 -15.29 1.31
C ALA A 67 14.88 -16.72 0.78
N SER A 68 14.21 -17.09 -0.31
CA SER A 68 14.37 -18.39 -0.99
C SER A 68 15.54 -18.42 -1.98
N GLY A 69 16.39 -17.39 -2.01
CA GLY A 69 17.52 -17.26 -2.93
C GLY A 69 17.13 -16.84 -4.35
N LYS A 70 15.88 -16.44 -4.58
CA LYS A 70 15.35 -15.91 -5.84
C LYS A 70 15.13 -14.40 -5.72
N GLY A 71 16.18 -13.69 -5.33
CA GLY A 71 16.16 -12.23 -5.18
C GLY A 71 15.68 -11.53 -6.46
N ALA A 72 14.84 -10.52 -6.30
CA ALA A 72 14.49 -9.62 -7.40
C ALA A 72 15.67 -8.69 -7.68
N GLN A 73 15.92 -8.39 -8.97
CA GLN A 73 16.91 -7.38 -9.32
C GLN A 73 16.42 -6.01 -8.83
N THR A 74 17.22 -5.33 -8.01
CA THR A 74 16.90 -3.98 -7.56
C THR A 74 16.83 -3.03 -8.75
N SER A 75 15.73 -2.28 -8.86
CA SER A 75 15.52 -1.28 -9.88
C SER A 75 14.92 -0.02 -9.25
N VAL A 76 15.05 1.13 -9.92
CA VAL A 76 14.42 2.39 -9.47
C VAL A 76 12.90 2.23 -9.36
N LEU A 77 12.28 1.48 -10.27
CA LEU A 77 10.86 1.19 -10.23
C LEU A 77 10.47 0.36 -9.00
N LEU A 78 11.27 -0.65 -8.63
CA LEU A 78 11.04 -1.45 -7.43
C LEU A 78 11.17 -0.61 -6.16
N ILE A 79 12.22 0.22 -6.06
CA ILE A 79 12.41 1.14 -4.94
C ILE A 79 11.19 2.07 -4.83
N HIS A 80 10.80 2.69 -5.93
CA HIS A 80 9.65 3.59 -5.99
C HIS A 80 8.33 2.91 -5.57
N ALA A 81 8.11 1.67 -6.01
CA ALA A 81 6.95 0.90 -5.59
C ALA A 81 6.94 0.63 -4.08
N GLN A 82 8.09 0.24 -3.51
CA GLN A 82 8.24 0.04 -2.07
C GLN A 82 8.05 1.34 -1.28
N ASP A 83 8.57 2.47 -1.79
CA ASP A 83 8.38 3.80 -1.19
C ASP A 83 6.89 4.18 -1.16
N HIS A 84 6.16 3.94 -2.25
CA HIS A 84 4.71 4.18 -2.30
C HIS A 84 3.96 3.39 -1.21
N LEU A 85 4.28 2.11 -1.06
CA LEU A 85 3.65 1.25 -0.06
C LEU A 85 3.96 1.71 1.36
N MET A 86 5.25 1.83 1.69
CA MET A 86 5.66 2.09 3.06
C MET A 86 5.25 3.49 3.54
N THR A 87 5.35 4.51 2.68
CA THR A 87 4.89 5.86 3.03
C THR A 87 3.36 5.91 3.21
N THR A 88 2.60 5.16 2.41
CA THR A 88 1.14 5.09 2.55
C THR A 88 0.73 4.34 3.83
N ILE A 89 1.45 3.28 4.20
CA ILE A 89 1.26 2.59 5.48
C ILE A 89 1.47 3.55 6.65
N THR A 90 2.60 4.27 6.66
CA THR A 90 2.88 5.25 7.72
C THR A 90 1.82 6.35 7.76
N MET A 91 1.33 6.79 6.59
CA MET A 91 0.26 7.79 6.50
C MET A 91 -1.04 7.28 7.12
N ARG A 92 -1.45 6.04 6.80
CA ARG A 92 -2.62 5.40 7.42
C ARG A 92 -2.50 5.37 8.93
N ASP A 93 -1.37 4.89 9.45
CA ASP A 93 -1.15 4.73 10.89
C ASP A 93 -1.23 6.08 11.62
N LEU A 94 -0.67 7.14 11.01
CA LEU A 94 -0.76 8.49 11.54
C LEU A 94 -2.21 9.01 11.53
N VAL A 95 -2.92 8.84 10.40
CA VAL A 95 -4.31 9.29 10.24
C VAL A 95 -5.23 8.57 11.23
N GLU A 96 -5.07 7.25 11.42
CA GLU A 96 -5.80 6.47 12.41
C GLU A 96 -5.58 7.03 13.83
N LYS A 97 -4.32 7.34 14.19
CA LYS A 97 -4.04 7.99 15.48
C LYS A 97 -4.57 9.42 15.60
N LEU A 98 -4.62 10.18 14.51
CA LEU A 98 -5.22 11.51 14.51
C LEU A 98 -6.74 11.45 14.75
N THR A 99 -7.43 10.42 14.26
CA THR A 99 -8.87 10.26 14.52
C THR A 99 -9.21 9.96 15.98
N GLU A 100 -8.27 9.40 16.75
CA GLU A 100 -8.47 9.13 18.18
C GLU A 100 -8.41 10.42 19.03
N VAL A 101 -7.79 11.50 18.54
CA VAL A 101 -7.49 12.71 19.32
C VAL A 101 -8.24 13.97 18.88
N LEU A 102 -8.86 13.96 17.69
CA LEU A 102 -9.60 15.10 17.10
C LEU A 102 -11.12 14.93 17.25
#